data_AF-W2RKQ6-F1
#
_entry.id   AF-W2RKQ6-F1
#
_cell.length_a   1.000
_cell.length_b   1.000
_cell.length_c   1.000
_cell.angle_alpha   90.00
_cell.angle_beta   90.00
_cell.angle_gamma   90.00
#
_symmetry.space_group_name_H-M   'P 1'
#
loop_
_entity.id
_entity.type
_entity.pdbx_description
1 polymer ?
#
loop_
_entity_poly.entity_id
_entity_poly.type
_entity_poly.pdbx_seq_one_letter_code
_entity_poly.pdbx_strand_id
1 'polypeptide(L)'
;MPGSDAGALPGGTPPGSPRPSVELQSARSDISSDIIQQMGGLVGGNIGGIPGYIMLVFPKVMTKLARYPRLAKLLSFALTLAVASYLNFSMVTGAMSTAWHYFIQLFTSSITVSGQDPIVDDVQSWLRKVRTFTGTSLKGESSYFIKKREGDNDYDDWEYDDDGNRMQKDEDEQTFRMILHSKHNMQLFRHQGRYFLVSKEGGDSLYNPASVDSITFYCFGWSPKPITELLTEIDKSKKVVQQERWTTIRTHEEDRYASWSRPQTKLARPISSVDLNEGDKEMIVNDVAEYLAPETKQWYHKLGIPYRRGYLFHGPPGTGKSSLAMALAGNFKLDIHVLSLLDKNMNDYTLNRLIKSMSGRPLVLLEDIDSAGVGRDFDEDDSDDDESDDGHWRRKQKKSNVTLSGLLNAIDGVGAPEGQVLIMTTNHLDTLDDALVRAGRVDIKVKLDWCSRSQTRDIFLRMYSQNYRRKATTEGQHNYSQASLEEMAGKFAEQVPEFQISPAELQDFILMRKSNPQKALDNIGEWAQKVIRERREAEEEAAKKKKKNKKKNDDKEEPSENGDGSRTPPPTFEEVTAQKSTLIRWLKKFVMVEYSS
;
A
#
# COMPACT_ATOMS: atom_id res chain seq x y z
N MET A 1 35.92 -35.17 3.55
CA MET A 1 37.08 -35.95 4.05
C MET A 1 37.01 -35.97 5.58
N PRO A 2 37.43 -37.06 6.26
CA PRO A 2 36.41 -38.08 6.59
C PRO A 2 36.52 -38.70 8.01
N GLY A 3 35.49 -39.48 8.36
CA GLY A 3 35.60 -40.63 9.28
C GLY A 3 35.51 -40.34 10.79
N SER A 4 35.22 -41.33 11.65
CA SER A 4 34.96 -42.76 11.37
C SER A 4 34.27 -43.46 12.54
N ASP A 5 33.27 -44.28 12.21
CA ASP A 5 32.94 -45.65 12.67
C ASP A 5 33.15 -46.17 14.11
N ALA A 6 32.34 -47.22 14.36
CA ALA A 6 32.43 -48.27 15.39
C ALA A 6 32.03 -47.89 16.84
N GLY A 7 31.49 -48.81 17.64
CA GLY A 7 31.15 -50.21 17.38
C GLY A 7 30.87 -50.95 18.69
N ALA A 8 29.86 -51.81 18.68
CA ALA A 8 29.23 -52.50 19.83
C ALA A 8 30.12 -53.20 20.89
N LEU A 9 29.73 -53.05 22.17
CA LEU A 9 29.67 -54.07 23.25
C LEU A 9 31.00 -54.75 23.70
N PRO A 10 31.08 -55.52 24.82
CA PRO A 10 30.09 -56.00 25.83
C PRO A 10 30.38 -55.44 27.25
N GLY A 11 29.73 -55.73 28.40
CA GLY A 11 29.07 -56.90 28.99
C GLY A 11 29.73 -57.22 30.34
N GLY A 12 29.00 -57.24 31.48
CA GLY A 12 29.63 -57.39 32.81
C GLY A 12 28.71 -57.22 34.05
N THR A 13 27.82 -58.17 34.30
CA THR A 13 26.93 -58.35 35.48
C THR A 13 27.52 -59.31 36.54
N PRO A 14 26.83 -59.64 37.68
CA PRO A 14 25.79 -58.94 38.46
C PRO A 14 26.40 -58.57 39.85
N PRO A 15 26.09 -59.10 41.08
CA PRO A 15 24.95 -59.85 41.68
C PRO A 15 23.94 -58.92 42.41
N GLY A 16 22.85 -59.35 43.09
CA GLY A 16 22.29 -60.70 43.27
C GLY A 16 20.83 -60.69 43.78
N SER A 17 20.05 -61.71 43.40
CA SER A 17 18.63 -61.95 43.75
C SER A 17 18.45 -62.76 45.05
N PRO A 18 17.21 -62.99 45.54
CA PRO A 18 16.38 -64.14 45.08
C PRO A 18 14.94 -63.70 44.70
N ARG A 19 14.22 -64.26 43.70
CA ARG A 19 13.75 -65.67 43.45
C ARG A 19 12.77 -66.21 44.50
N PRO A 20 11.82 -67.12 44.17
CA PRO A 20 11.61 -67.88 42.92
C PRO A 20 10.26 -67.55 42.18
N SER A 21 9.94 -67.87 40.91
CA SER A 21 10.38 -68.81 39.84
C SER A 21 9.76 -70.23 39.82
N VAL A 22 9.57 -70.81 38.60
CA VAL A 22 9.29 -72.24 38.23
C VAL A 22 7.80 -72.68 38.28
N GLU A 23 7.17 -73.41 37.33
CA GLU A 23 7.47 -73.82 35.92
C GLU A 23 6.22 -74.40 35.18
N LEU A 24 6.37 -74.62 33.86
CA LEU A 24 5.81 -75.70 33.01
C LEU A 24 4.29 -75.91 32.77
N GLN A 25 3.97 -75.95 31.47
CA GLN A 25 3.13 -76.91 30.73
C GLN A 25 2.04 -77.73 31.48
N SER A 26 0.79 -77.64 30.99
CA SER A 26 0.16 -78.80 30.32
C SER A 26 -1.14 -78.41 29.61
N ALA A 27 -1.52 -79.18 28.58
CA ALA A 27 -2.84 -79.09 27.97
C ALA A 27 -3.88 -79.78 28.86
N ARG A 28 -5.00 -79.09 29.15
CA ARG A 28 -6.32 -79.68 29.40
C ARG A 28 -7.40 -78.59 29.45
N SER A 29 -7.85 -78.18 28.28
CA SER A 29 -9.06 -77.39 28.07
C SER A 29 -10.27 -78.30 27.86
N ASP A 30 -10.57 -79.12 28.87
CA ASP A 30 -11.81 -79.90 28.96
C ASP A 30 -12.56 -79.44 30.22
N ILE A 31 -13.91 -79.40 30.18
CA ILE A 31 -14.87 -78.92 31.20
C ILE A 31 -15.38 -77.48 31.00
N SER A 32 -14.63 -76.54 30.40
CA SER A 32 -15.16 -75.18 30.13
C SER A 32 -16.03 -75.08 28.86
N SER A 33 -15.92 -76.04 27.94
CA SER A 33 -16.70 -76.07 26.69
C SER A 33 -18.19 -76.35 26.91
N ASP A 34 -18.51 -77.29 27.79
CA ASP A 34 -19.88 -77.81 27.95
C ASP A 34 -20.84 -76.79 28.58
N ILE A 35 -20.34 -75.93 29.47
CA ILE A 35 -21.14 -74.82 30.05
C ILE A 35 -21.42 -73.75 28.99
N ILE A 36 -20.45 -73.44 28.13
CA ILE A 36 -20.63 -72.47 27.04
C ILE A 36 -21.56 -73.04 25.96
N GLN A 37 -21.49 -74.34 25.67
CA GLN A 37 -22.34 -74.98 24.67
C GLN A 37 -23.79 -75.16 25.14
N GLN A 38 -24.06 -75.33 26.45
CA GLN A 38 -25.42 -75.23 26.99
C GLN A 38 -25.96 -73.79 27.05
N MET A 39 -25.11 -72.77 27.20
CA MET A 39 -25.54 -71.36 27.19
C MET A 39 -25.85 -70.82 25.78
N GLY A 40 -25.29 -71.41 24.73
CA GLY A 40 -25.54 -71.01 23.33
C GLY A 40 -27.01 -71.16 22.87
N GLY A 41 -27.80 -71.99 23.55
CA GLY A 41 -29.21 -72.25 23.19
C GLY A 41 -30.23 -71.20 23.68
N LEU A 42 -29.81 -70.17 24.42
CA LEU A 42 -30.72 -69.29 25.18
C LEU A 42 -30.81 -67.83 24.70
N VAL A 43 -30.25 -67.51 23.53
CA VAL A 43 -30.27 -66.14 22.96
C VAL A 43 -31.67 -65.67 22.51
N GLY A 44 -32.66 -66.58 22.41
CA GLY A 44 -34.06 -66.24 22.12
C GLY A 44 -34.98 -66.08 23.36
N GLY A 45 -34.48 -66.34 24.58
CA GLY A 45 -35.31 -66.50 25.77
C GLY A 45 -35.53 -65.22 26.58
N ASN A 46 -36.69 -64.59 26.45
CA ASN A 46 -37.08 -63.43 27.28
C ASN A 46 -37.51 -63.87 28.71
N ILE A 47 -36.58 -64.42 29.49
CA ILE A 47 -36.85 -64.93 30.84
C ILE A 47 -37.13 -63.77 31.80
N GLY A 48 -38.39 -63.63 32.22
CA GLY A 48 -38.82 -62.66 33.22
C GLY A 48 -39.07 -61.23 32.70
N GLY A 49 -38.77 -60.93 31.43
CA GLY A 49 -39.04 -59.61 30.84
C GLY A 49 -37.97 -58.55 31.12
N ILE A 50 -36.69 -58.93 31.18
CA ILE A 50 -35.56 -58.02 31.34
C ILE A 50 -34.61 -58.21 30.14
N PRO A 51 -34.34 -57.17 29.32
CA PRO A 51 -33.44 -57.27 28.18
C PRO A 51 -32.01 -57.69 28.57
N GLY A 52 -31.42 -58.60 27.78
CA GLY A 52 -30.14 -59.26 28.11
C GLY A 52 -28.94 -58.33 28.33
N TYR A 53 -28.92 -57.15 27.69
CA TYR A 53 -27.83 -56.18 27.89
C TYR A 53 -27.77 -55.61 29.33
N ILE A 54 -28.89 -55.61 30.07
CA ILE A 54 -28.93 -55.14 31.46
C ILE A 54 -28.24 -56.14 32.42
N MET A 55 -28.28 -57.44 32.10
CA MET A 55 -27.63 -58.48 32.91
C MET A 55 -26.11 -58.37 32.93
N LEU A 56 -25.51 -57.82 31.87
CA LEU A 56 -24.04 -57.70 31.71
C LEU A 56 -23.40 -56.65 32.63
N VAL A 57 -24.10 -55.56 32.95
CA VAL A 57 -23.47 -54.39 33.57
C VAL A 57 -23.31 -54.53 35.10
N PHE A 58 -24.24 -55.20 35.79
CA PHE A 58 -24.21 -55.33 37.26
C PHE A 58 -24.69 -56.70 37.78
N PRO A 59 -23.95 -57.81 37.55
CA PRO A 59 -24.39 -59.16 37.92
C PRO A 59 -24.68 -59.35 39.42
N LYS A 60 -23.93 -58.69 40.31
CA LYS A 60 -24.14 -58.74 41.78
C LYS A 60 -25.36 -57.95 42.28
N VAL A 61 -25.91 -57.04 41.46
CA VAL A 61 -27.11 -56.26 41.78
C VAL A 61 -28.36 -57.04 41.36
N MET A 62 -28.30 -57.70 40.19
CA MET A 62 -29.40 -58.50 39.65
C MET A 62 -29.79 -59.68 40.55
N THR A 63 -28.83 -60.35 41.21
CA THR A 63 -29.13 -61.46 42.14
C THR A 63 -29.90 -61.02 43.40
N LYS A 64 -29.77 -59.75 43.82
CA LYS A 64 -30.61 -59.17 44.89
C LYS A 64 -31.96 -58.69 44.36
N LEU A 65 -32.01 -58.10 43.16
CA LEU A 65 -33.25 -57.63 42.53
C LEU A 65 -34.18 -58.76 42.04
N ALA A 66 -33.65 -59.93 41.71
CA ALA A 66 -34.44 -61.12 41.35
C ALA A 66 -35.45 -61.54 42.44
N ARG A 67 -35.22 -61.16 43.70
CA ARG A 67 -36.12 -61.41 44.83
C ARG A 67 -37.38 -60.52 44.82
N TYR A 68 -37.43 -59.47 43.99
CA TYR A 68 -38.55 -58.51 43.89
C TYR A 68 -38.95 -58.24 42.43
N PRO A 69 -39.63 -59.19 41.75
CA PRO A 69 -39.85 -59.14 40.29
C PRO A 69 -40.65 -57.94 39.79
N ARG A 70 -41.57 -57.38 40.60
CA ARG A 70 -42.31 -56.14 40.24
C ARG A 70 -41.40 -54.91 40.23
N LEU A 71 -40.47 -54.82 41.20
CA LEU A 71 -39.55 -53.70 41.32
C LEU A 71 -38.45 -53.77 40.25
N ALA A 72 -37.97 -54.98 39.92
CA ALA A 72 -37.05 -55.19 38.81
C ALA A 72 -37.65 -54.77 37.44
N LYS A 73 -38.92 -55.08 37.19
CA LYS A 73 -39.63 -54.63 35.97
C LYS A 73 -39.81 -53.11 35.92
N LEU A 74 -40.16 -52.48 37.03
CA LEU A 74 -40.32 -51.02 37.10
C LEU A 74 -38.98 -50.29 36.93
N LEU A 75 -37.91 -50.80 37.53
CA LEU A 75 -36.55 -50.27 37.36
C LEU A 75 -36.04 -50.46 35.92
N SER A 76 -36.27 -51.64 35.32
CA SER A 76 -35.93 -51.91 33.91
C SER A 76 -36.69 -50.99 32.95
N PHE A 77 -37.99 -50.77 33.19
CA PHE A 77 -38.81 -49.84 32.42
C PHE A 77 -38.30 -48.39 32.56
N ALA A 78 -38.04 -47.92 33.79
CA ALA A 78 -37.52 -46.58 34.04
C ALA A 78 -36.12 -46.37 33.44
N LEU A 79 -35.23 -47.36 33.52
CA LEU A 79 -33.90 -47.30 32.91
C LEU A 79 -33.99 -47.29 31.38
N THR A 80 -34.87 -48.10 30.80
CA THR A 80 -35.11 -48.12 29.35
C THR A 80 -35.71 -46.78 28.88
N LEU A 81 -36.62 -46.19 29.64
CA LEU A 81 -37.20 -44.87 29.37
C LEU A 81 -36.14 -43.75 29.48
N ALA A 82 -35.26 -43.81 30.49
CA ALA A 82 -34.17 -42.86 30.67
C ALA A 82 -33.12 -42.95 29.55
N VAL A 83 -32.73 -44.18 29.17
CA VAL A 83 -31.81 -44.41 28.05
C VAL A 83 -32.45 -44.00 26.72
N ALA A 84 -33.73 -44.31 26.47
CA ALA A 84 -34.45 -43.87 25.28
C ALA A 84 -34.60 -42.34 25.22
N SER A 85 -34.84 -41.67 26.36
CA SER A 85 -34.89 -40.22 26.46
C SER A 85 -33.53 -39.58 26.17
N TYR A 86 -32.44 -40.15 26.72
CA TYR A 86 -31.08 -39.68 26.49
C TYR A 86 -30.61 -39.89 25.04
N LEU A 87 -30.89 -41.06 24.45
CA LEU A 87 -30.57 -41.35 23.04
C LEU A 87 -31.33 -40.43 22.07
N ASN A 88 -32.59 -40.08 22.38
CA ASN A 88 -33.38 -39.16 21.58
C ASN A 88 -33.12 -37.68 21.90
N PHE A 89 -32.41 -37.34 22.98
CA PHE A 89 -32.14 -35.95 23.36
C PHE A 89 -31.43 -35.17 22.24
N SER A 90 -30.46 -35.80 21.57
CA SER A 90 -29.76 -35.22 20.41
C SER A 90 -30.72 -34.96 19.23
N MET A 91 -31.60 -35.91 18.91
CA MET A 91 -32.60 -35.73 17.86
C MET A 91 -33.65 -34.66 18.19
N VAL A 92 -34.14 -34.61 19.44
CA VAL A 92 -35.12 -33.62 19.90
C VAL A 92 -34.52 -32.21 19.93
N THR A 93 -33.30 -32.06 20.44
CA THR A 93 -32.60 -30.76 20.44
C THR A 93 -32.23 -30.30 19.04
N GLY A 94 -31.80 -31.22 18.15
CA GLY A 94 -31.60 -30.94 16.73
C GLY A 94 -32.90 -30.47 16.05
N ALA A 95 -33.99 -31.22 16.20
CA ALA A 95 -35.29 -30.86 15.64
C ALA A 95 -35.82 -29.52 16.18
N MET A 96 -35.63 -29.23 17.48
CA MET A 96 -36.04 -27.96 18.08
C MET A 96 -35.18 -26.79 17.60
N SER A 97 -33.88 -26.99 17.39
CA SER A 97 -32.97 -26.01 16.77
C SER A 97 -33.36 -25.71 15.32
N THR A 98 -33.70 -26.75 14.54
CA THR A 98 -34.20 -26.62 13.17
C THR A 98 -35.54 -25.88 13.12
N ALA A 99 -36.48 -26.24 13.99
CA ALA A 99 -37.77 -25.55 14.10
C ALA A 99 -37.61 -24.07 14.48
N TRP A 100 -36.68 -23.76 15.39
CA TRP A 100 -36.33 -22.39 15.79
C TRP A 100 -35.69 -21.60 14.63
N HIS A 101 -34.85 -22.23 13.81
CA HIS A 101 -34.30 -21.63 12.58
C HIS A 101 -35.40 -21.24 11.59
N TYR A 102 -36.31 -22.17 11.28
CA TYR A 102 -37.45 -21.87 10.40
C TYR A 102 -38.37 -20.80 11.00
N PHE A 103 -38.60 -20.81 12.31
CA PHE A 103 -39.38 -19.79 12.99
C PHE A 103 -38.75 -18.39 12.86
N ILE A 104 -37.42 -18.26 13.06
CA ILE A 104 -36.71 -16.99 12.84
C ILE A 104 -36.83 -16.54 11.38
N GLN A 105 -36.63 -17.44 10.41
CA GLN A 105 -36.73 -17.13 8.97
C GLN A 105 -38.11 -16.58 8.54
N LEU A 106 -39.20 -16.95 9.22
CA LEU A 106 -40.54 -16.39 8.92
C LEU A 106 -40.66 -14.90 9.28
N PHE A 107 -39.86 -14.40 10.23
CA PHE A 107 -39.96 -13.03 10.76
C PHE A 107 -38.71 -12.18 10.53
N THR A 108 -37.67 -12.72 9.90
CA THR A 108 -36.42 -11.98 9.62
C THR A 108 -35.96 -12.16 8.18
N SER A 109 -35.50 -11.06 7.56
CA SER A 109 -34.62 -11.12 6.40
C SER A 109 -33.20 -11.44 6.85
N SER A 110 -32.44 -12.16 6.03
CA SER A 110 -31.03 -12.44 6.28
C SER A 110 -30.14 -12.20 5.06
N ILE A 111 -28.86 -11.90 5.33
CA ILE A 111 -27.78 -11.84 4.33
C ILE A 111 -26.55 -12.50 4.95
N THR A 112 -25.96 -13.45 4.23
CA THR A 112 -24.71 -14.14 4.62
C THR A 112 -23.56 -13.60 3.78
N VAL A 113 -22.49 -13.18 4.47
CA VAL A 113 -21.22 -12.75 3.89
C VAL A 113 -20.21 -13.89 4.07
N SER A 114 -19.51 -14.27 3.00
CA SER A 114 -18.44 -15.29 3.05
C SER A 114 -17.20 -14.76 3.77
N GLY A 115 -16.55 -15.62 4.56
CA GLY A 115 -15.29 -15.34 5.24
C GLY A 115 -14.13 -14.86 4.36
N GLN A 116 -14.20 -15.14 3.06
CA GLN A 116 -13.20 -14.72 2.07
C GLN A 116 -13.45 -13.32 1.49
N ASP A 117 -14.59 -12.69 1.80
CA ASP A 117 -14.91 -11.34 1.33
C ASP A 117 -14.15 -10.27 2.15
N PRO A 118 -13.41 -9.33 1.53
CA PRO A 118 -12.71 -8.26 2.23
C PRO A 118 -13.60 -7.43 3.18
N ILE A 119 -14.91 -7.36 2.95
CA ILE A 119 -15.84 -6.64 3.85
C ILE A 119 -15.96 -7.30 5.24
N VAL A 120 -15.57 -8.57 5.40
CA VAL A 120 -15.62 -9.27 6.69
C VAL A 120 -14.76 -8.59 7.75
N ASP A 121 -13.54 -8.17 7.42
CA ASP A 121 -12.67 -7.46 8.35
C ASP A 121 -13.22 -6.09 8.76
N ASP A 122 -13.91 -5.42 7.84
CA ASP A 122 -14.58 -4.14 8.06
C ASP A 122 -15.78 -4.33 8.99
N VAL A 123 -16.63 -5.32 8.71
CA VAL A 123 -17.76 -5.75 9.55
C VAL A 123 -17.29 -6.15 10.95
N GLN A 124 -16.25 -6.97 11.06
CA GLN A 124 -15.68 -7.35 12.36
C GLN A 124 -15.17 -6.12 13.13
N SER A 125 -14.47 -5.22 12.45
CA SER A 125 -13.95 -3.98 13.06
C SER A 125 -15.03 -3.00 13.48
N TRP A 126 -16.16 -2.97 12.77
CA TRP A 126 -17.35 -2.22 13.16
C TRP A 126 -18.04 -2.86 14.36
N LEU A 127 -18.32 -4.17 14.32
CA LEU A 127 -18.96 -4.91 15.42
C LEU A 127 -18.20 -4.79 16.75
N ARG A 128 -16.86 -4.72 16.74
CA ARG A 128 -16.04 -4.46 17.94
C ARG A 128 -16.34 -3.13 18.64
N LYS A 129 -16.89 -2.14 17.93
CA LYS A 129 -17.22 -0.79 18.44
C LYS A 129 -18.69 -0.66 18.83
N VAL A 130 -19.55 -1.58 18.40
CA VAL A 130 -20.99 -1.49 18.56
C VAL A 130 -21.42 -2.02 19.92
N ARG A 131 -22.30 -1.28 20.59
CA ARG A 131 -22.89 -1.70 21.86
C ARG A 131 -23.92 -2.81 21.62
N THR A 132 -23.55 -4.03 21.95
CA THR A 132 -24.42 -5.22 21.92
C THR A 132 -25.24 -5.34 23.22
N PHE A 133 -26.33 -6.12 23.16
CA PHE A 133 -27.15 -6.50 24.32
C PHE A 133 -26.67 -7.81 24.99
N THR A 134 -25.71 -8.50 24.37
CA THR A 134 -25.09 -9.74 24.88
C THR A 134 -23.96 -9.44 25.87
N GLY A 135 -23.66 -10.40 26.76
CA GLY A 135 -22.61 -10.25 27.79
C GLY A 135 -21.20 -10.00 27.23
N THR A 136 -20.36 -9.34 28.02
CA THR A 136 -19.03 -8.84 27.63
C THR A 136 -17.93 -9.90 27.69
N SER A 137 -18.15 -11.08 27.10
CA SER A 137 -17.09 -12.09 26.95
C SER A 137 -16.30 -11.86 25.67
N LEU A 138 -14.99 -11.64 25.79
CA LEU A 138 -14.09 -11.27 24.69
C LEU A 138 -12.94 -12.27 24.54
N LYS A 139 -12.57 -12.61 23.29
CA LYS A 139 -11.31 -13.27 22.91
C LYS A 139 -10.30 -12.18 22.51
N GLY A 140 -9.08 -12.20 23.04
CA GLY A 140 -8.03 -11.25 22.70
C GLY A 140 -7.03 -11.79 21.68
N GLU A 141 -6.59 -10.95 20.75
CA GLU A 141 -5.55 -11.23 19.74
C GLU A 141 -4.49 -10.10 19.82
N SER A 142 -3.22 -10.44 19.98
CA SER A 142 -2.14 -9.46 20.11
C SER A 142 -1.49 -9.10 18.77
N SER A 143 -0.92 -7.90 18.67
CA SER A 143 -0.15 -7.42 17.50
C SER A 143 0.93 -8.40 17.04
N TYR A 144 1.59 -9.08 17.98
CA TYR A 144 2.57 -10.13 17.69
C TYR A 144 1.99 -11.33 16.92
N PHE A 145 0.76 -11.75 17.25
CA PHE A 145 0.11 -12.88 16.56
C PHE A 145 -0.39 -12.46 15.16
N ILE A 146 -0.78 -11.20 15.00
CA ILE A 146 -1.22 -10.61 13.73
C ILE A 146 -0.05 -10.56 12.73
N LYS A 147 1.09 -9.96 13.10
CA LYS A 147 2.32 -9.92 12.26
C LYS A 147 2.70 -11.33 11.77
N LYS A 148 2.76 -12.29 12.70
CA LYS A 148 3.12 -13.70 12.42
C LYS A 148 2.16 -14.39 11.44
N ARG A 149 0.90 -13.95 11.36
CA ARG A 149 -0.09 -14.46 10.39
C ARG A 149 0.01 -13.76 9.04
N GLU A 150 0.26 -12.45 9.04
CA GLU A 150 0.27 -11.61 7.83
C GLU A 150 1.53 -11.79 6.98
N GLY A 151 2.55 -12.48 7.50
CA GLY A 151 3.80 -12.72 6.77
C GLY A 151 4.79 -11.57 6.90
N ASP A 152 4.49 -10.55 7.72
CA ASP A 152 5.42 -9.55 8.28
C ASP A 152 6.37 -10.24 9.28
N ASN A 153 7.05 -11.26 8.77
CA ASN A 153 8.22 -11.85 9.36
C ASN A 153 9.38 -10.89 9.09
N ASP A 154 9.71 -10.07 10.08
CA ASP A 154 11.03 -9.41 10.22
C ASP A 154 12.14 -10.47 10.47
N TYR A 155 12.09 -11.59 9.74
CA TYR A 155 13.12 -12.64 9.72
C TYR A 155 13.99 -12.42 8.49
N ASP A 156 15.23 -12.00 8.74
CA ASP A 156 16.35 -11.86 7.80
C ASP A 156 16.33 -10.64 6.85
N ASP A 157 16.12 -9.44 7.40
CA ASP A 157 16.72 -8.21 6.87
C ASP A 157 17.82 -7.71 7.83
N TRP A 158 18.94 -8.44 7.85
CA TRP A 158 20.14 -8.03 8.57
C TRP A 158 20.90 -7.02 7.71
N GLU A 159 20.89 -5.74 8.11
CA GLU A 159 21.90 -4.82 7.58
C GLU A 159 23.27 -5.23 8.14
N TYR A 160 24.20 -5.46 7.20
CA TYR A 160 25.61 -5.65 7.50
C TYR A 160 26.32 -4.30 7.32
N ASP A 161 27.23 -3.97 8.23
CA ASP A 161 28.19 -2.89 7.96
C ASP A 161 29.17 -3.30 6.84
N ASP A 162 29.95 -2.35 6.31
CA ASP A 162 30.98 -2.63 5.28
C ASP A 162 32.04 -3.66 5.74
N ASP A 163 32.15 -3.92 7.05
CA ASP A 163 33.02 -4.92 7.67
C ASP A 163 32.34 -6.29 7.89
N GLY A 164 31.06 -6.44 7.54
CA GLY A 164 30.31 -7.70 7.62
C GLY A 164 29.77 -8.07 9.00
N ASN A 165 29.68 -7.14 9.95
CA ASN A 165 29.00 -7.32 11.23
C ASN A 165 27.51 -7.01 11.12
N ARG A 166 26.68 -7.75 11.87
CA ARG A 166 25.23 -7.51 11.93
C ARG A 166 24.95 -6.24 12.73
N MET A 167 24.36 -5.25 12.08
CA MET A 167 23.73 -4.13 12.78
C MET A 167 22.36 -4.56 13.30
N GLN A 168 22.05 -4.21 14.54
CA GLN A 168 20.70 -4.37 15.08
C GLN A 168 19.87 -3.18 14.60
N LYS A 169 18.88 -3.45 13.75
CA LYS A 169 17.91 -2.46 13.29
C LYS A 169 17.22 -1.84 14.52
N ASP A 170 17.18 -0.51 14.60
CA ASP A 170 16.45 0.17 15.68
C ASP A 170 14.98 -0.26 15.61
N GLU A 171 14.54 -1.04 16.62
CA GLU A 171 13.14 -1.46 16.72
C GLU A 171 12.29 -0.22 17.03
N ASP A 172 11.68 0.38 16.00
CA ASP A 172 10.57 1.34 16.13
C ASP A 172 9.61 0.83 17.21
N GLU A 173 9.54 1.52 18.36
CA GLU A 173 8.96 1.00 19.62
C GLU A 173 7.64 0.27 19.36
N GLN A 174 7.68 -1.07 19.36
CA GLN A 174 6.55 -1.90 18.91
C GLN A 174 5.43 -1.87 19.95
N THR A 175 4.59 -0.83 19.90
CA THR A 175 3.50 -0.62 20.85
C THR A 175 2.58 -1.84 20.91
N PHE A 176 2.53 -2.49 22.08
CA PHE A 176 1.65 -3.63 22.31
C PHE A 176 0.20 -3.23 22.06
N ARG A 177 -0.44 -3.91 21.11
CA ARG A 177 -1.84 -3.67 20.76
C ARG A 177 -2.62 -4.97 20.84
N MET A 178 -3.71 -4.98 21.60
CA MET A 178 -4.62 -6.11 21.69
C MET A 178 -5.94 -5.76 20.98
N ILE A 179 -6.32 -6.58 20.00
CA ILE A 179 -7.63 -6.55 19.36
C ILE A 179 -8.54 -7.49 20.13
N LEU A 180 -9.71 -6.98 20.56
CA LEU A 180 -10.70 -7.74 21.32
C LEU A 180 -11.87 -8.12 20.41
N HIS A 181 -12.05 -9.41 20.17
CA HIS A 181 -13.18 -9.99 19.45
C HIS A 181 -14.22 -10.49 20.46
N SER A 182 -15.51 -10.56 20.08
CA SER A 182 -16.51 -11.21 20.94
C SER A 182 -16.34 -12.72 20.94
N LYS A 183 -16.46 -13.36 22.12
CA LYS A 183 -16.52 -14.82 22.26
C LYS A 183 -17.87 -15.40 21.81
N HIS A 184 -18.91 -14.57 21.69
CA HIS A 184 -20.26 -15.03 21.34
C HIS A 184 -20.46 -15.04 19.82
N ASN A 185 -20.77 -16.22 19.28
CA ASN A 185 -21.12 -16.40 17.87
C ASN A 185 -22.38 -15.61 17.48
N MET A 186 -23.35 -15.49 18.40
CA MET A 186 -24.55 -14.68 18.21
C MET A 186 -24.47 -13.36 18.99
N GLN A 187 -24.75 -12.24 18.31
CA GLN A 187 -24.70 -10.88 18.88
C GLN A 187 -25.95 -10.09 18.46
N LEU A 188 -26.70 -9.58 19.43
CA LEU A 188 -27.86 -8.70 19.21
C LEU A 188 -27.45 -7.25 19.44
N PHE A 189 -27.78 -6.34 18.52
CA PHE A 189 -27.59 -4.89 18.66
C PHE A 189 -28.74 -4.09 18.04
N ARG A 190 -28.76 -2.79 18.31
CA ARG A 190 -29.74 -1.85 17.73
C ARG A 190 -29.02 -0.82 16.88
N HIS A 191 -29.40 -0.69 15.61
CA HIS A 191 -28.87 0.30 14.67
C HIS A 191 -30.02 1.05 14.00
N GLN A 192 -29.95 2.39 13.94
CA GLN A 192 -31.00 3.26 13.39
C GLN A 192 -32.44 2.90 13.83
N GLY A 193 -32.62 2.52 15.10
CA GLY A 193 -33.92 2.12 15.68
C GLY A 193 -34.39 0.69 15.37
N ARG A 194 -33.70 -0.05 14.48
CA ARG A 194 -34.00 -1.45 14.14
C ARG A 194 -33.11 -2.40 14.94
N TYR A 195 -33.60 -3.62 15.19
CA TYR A 195 -32.85 -4.69 15.86
C TYR A 195 -32.21 -5.61 14.83
N PHE A 196 -30.90 -5.81 14.98
CA PHE A 196 -30.10 -6.70 14.14
C PHE A 196 -29.48 -7.79 15.02
N LEU A 197 -29.55 -9.02 14.53
CA LEU A 197 -28.90 -10.18 15.10
C LEU A 197 -27.82 -10.64 14.11
N VAL A 198 -26.58 -10.77 14.57
CA VAL A 198 -25.48 -11.31 13.77
C VAL A 198 -25.10 -12.68 14.32
N SER A 199 -25.06 -13.68 13.44
CA SER A 199 -24.45 -14.98 13.70
C SER A 199 -23.11 -15.06 12.96
N LYS A 200 -22.07 -15.48 13.67
CA LYS A 200 -20.75 -15.79 13.12
C LYS A 200 -20.56 -17.30 13.15
N GLU A 201 -20.29 -17.89 11.99
CA GLU A 201 -19.89 -19.28 11.83
C GLU A 201 -18.40 -19.30 11.49
N GLY A 202 -17.63 -20.10 12.21
CA GLY A 202 -16.18 -20.14 12.04
C GLY A 202 -15.58 -21.36 12.74
N GLY A 203 -14.64 -22.02 12.08
CA GLY A 203 -13.82 -23.06 12.68
C GLY A 203 -12.97 -22.51 13.83
N ASP A 204 -12.89 -23.25 14.94
CA ASP A 204 -12.03 -22.96 16.10
C ASP A 204 -10.56 -23.32 15.75
N SER A 205 -10.02 -22.63 14.73
CA SER A 205 -8.68 -22.86 14.19
C SER A 205 -7.61 -22.38 15.16
N LEU A 206 -6.77 -23.29 15.65
CA LEU A 206 -5.62 -22.96 16.50
C LEU A 206 -4.64 -21.96 15.83
N TYR A 207 -4.63 -21.90 14.50
CA TYR A 207 -3.73 -21.03 13.73
C TYR A 207 -4.31 -19.66 13.42
N ASN A 208 -5.64 -19.50 13.42
CA ASN A 208 -6.28 -18.21 13.15
C ASN A 208 -7.54 -18.02 14.02
N PRO A 209 -7.41 -17.51 15.26
CA PRO A 209 -8.57 -17.29 16.13
C PRO A 209 -9.54 -16.19 15.65
N ALA A 210 -9.19 -15.48 14.57
CA ALA A 210 -10.04 -14.50 13.88
C ALA A 210 -10.66 -15.04 12.57
N SER A 211 -10.36 -16.29 12.16
CA SER A 211 -11.01 -16.88 10.98
C SER A 211 -12.50 -17.08 11.26
N VAL A 212 -13.32 -16.53 10.37
CA VAL A 212 -14.77 -16.66 10.38
C VAL A 212 -15.13 -17.13 8.97
N ASP A 213 -15.82 -18.27 8.87
CA ASP A 213 -16.19 -18.89 7.60
C ASP A 213 -17.40 -18.19 6.97
N SER A 214 -18.34 -17.71 7.81
CA SER A 214 -19.47 -16.90 7.38
C SER A 214 -19.92 -15.90 8.47
N ILE A 215 -20.40 -14.72 8.05
CA ILE A 215 -21.16 -13.80 8.91
C ILE A 215 -22.56 -13.64 8.33
N THR A 216 -23.56 -14.15 9.06
CA THR A 216 -24.97 -13.97 8.69
C THR A 216 -25.62 -12.89 9.54
N PHE A 217 -26.08 -11.84 8.88
CA PHE A 217 -26.93 -10.80 9.46
C PHE A 217 -28.40 -11.20 9.35
N TYR A 218 -29.16 -10.92 10.40
CA TYR A 218 -30.61 -11.04 10.46
C TYR A 218 -31.21 -9.70 10.91
N CYS A 219 -32.27 -9.26 10.24
CA CYS A 219 -33.06 -8.09 10.64
C CYS A 219 -34.53 -8.48 10.74
N PHE A 220 -35.24 -8.04 11.78
CA PHE A 220 -36.68 -8.25 11.88
C PHE A 220 -37.44 -7.54 10.75
N GLY A 221 -38.40 -8.25 10.15
CA GLY A 221 -39.16 -7.83 8.98
C GLY A 221 -38.73 -8.51 7.67
N TRP A 222 -39.54 -8.38 6.62
CA TRP A 222 -39.37 -9.12 5.35
C TRP A 222 -38.53 -8.41 4.27
N SER A 223 -37.83 -7.33 4.61
CA SER A 223 -37.01 -6.57 3.66
C SER A 223 -35.52 -6.75 3.97
N PRO A 224 -34.67 -7.10 2.99
CA PRO A 224 -33.21 -7.12 3.19
C PRO A 224 -32.58 -5.72 3.14
N LYS A 225 -33.34 -4.68 2.71
CA LYS A 225 -32.84 -3.30 2.59
C LYS A 225 -32.12 -2.76 3.83
N PRO A 226 -32.61 -2.96 5.07
CA PRO A 226 -31.92 -2.52 6.29
C PRO A 226 -30.51 -3.11 6.45
N ILE A 227 -30.31 -4.34 5.98
CA ILE A 227 -29.02 -5.04 6.08
C ILE A 227 -28.07 -4.52 4.98
N THR A 228 -28.56 -4.31 3.75
CA THR A 228 -27.75 -3.67 2.70
C THR A 228 -27.39 -2.23 3.01
N GLU A 229 -28.31 -1.47 3.65
CA GLU A 229 -28.06 -0.12 4.17
C GLU A 229 -26.92 -0.13 5.20
N LEU A 230 -26.98 -1.04 6.18
CA LEU A 230 -25.93 -1.22 7.19
C LEU A 230 -24.58 -1.62 6.59
N LEU A 231 -24.52 -2.61 5.70
CA LEU A 231 -23.26 -3.03 5.07
C LEU A 231 -22.65 -1.90 4.22
N THR A 232 -23.48 -1.14 3.52
CA THR A 232 -23.06 0.05 2.76
C THR A 232 -22.54 1.16 3.68
N GLU A 233 -23.13 1.35 4.86
CA GLU A 233 -22.66 2.31 5.87
C GLU A 233 -21.29 1.90 6.44
N ILE A 234 -21.09 0.60 6.73
CA ILE A 234 -19.82 0.05 7.20
C ILE A 234 -18.71 0.30 6.16
N ASP A 235 -18.93 -0.15 4.92
CA ASP A 235 -17.99 0.03 3.79
C ASP A 235 -17.63 1.51 3.57
N LYS A 236 -18.64 2.38 3.50
CA LYS A 236 -18.43 3.83 3.37
C LYS A 236 -17.65 4.41 4.55
N SER A 237 -17.98 4.03 5.79
CA SER A 237 -17.31 4.58 6.98
C SER A 237 -15.81 4.27 7.00
N LYS A 238 -15.42 3.05 6.59
CA LYS A 238 -14.02 2.64 6.46
C LYS A 238 -13.32 3.35 5.30
N LYS A 239 -13.93 3.36 4.11
CA LYS A 239 -13.36 4.02 2.91
C LYS A 239 -13.18 5.52 3.10
N VAL A 240 -14.16 6.21 3.70
CA VAL A 240 -14.07 7.63 4.04
C VAL A 240 -12.91 7.89 5.01
N VAL A 241 -12.79 7.12 6.10
CA VAL A 241 -11.70 7.30 7.07
C VAL A 241 -10.32 6.94 6.49
N GLN A 242 -10.25 5.98 5.56
CA GLN A 242 -9.00 5.68 4.84
C GLN A 242 -8.62 6.80 3.89
N GLN A 243 -9.54 7.26 3.02
CA GLN A 243 -9.30 8.34 2.06
C GLN A 243 -9.06 9.71 2.73
N GLU A 244 -9.57 9.95 3.94
CA GLU A 244 -9.28 11.16 4.72
C GLU A 244 -7.91 11.17 5.38
N ARG A 245 -7.34 9.98 5.61
CA ARG A 245 -6.05 9.83 6.28
C ARG A 245 -4.91 9.58 5.33
N TRP A 246 -5.19 8.98 4.17
CA TRP A 246 -4.17 8.46 3.27
C TRP A 246 -4.45 8.81 1.82
N THR A 247 -3.38 9.03 1.07
CA THR A 247 -3.38 9.22 -0.37
C THR A 247 -2.54 8.11 -1.00
N THR A 248 -3.12 7.42 -1.98
CA THR A 248 -2.42 6.40 -2.75
C THR A 248 -1.56 7.07 -3.81
N ILE A 249 -0.30 6.66 -3.90
CA ILE A 249 0.67 7.12 -4.90
C ILE A 249 1.14 5.91 -5.70
N ARG A 250 1.13 6.04 -7.02
CA ARG A 250 1.77 5.09 -7.95
C ARG A 250 2.84 5.84 -8.75
N THR A 251 3.98 5.21 -8.94
CA THR A 251 5.06 5.68 -9.83
C THR A 251 5.17 4.72 -11.01
N HIS A 252 5.99 5.07 -12.00
CA HIS A 252 6.48 4.07 -12.94
C HIS A 252 7.29 2.99 -12.20
N GLU A 253 7.20 1.74 -12.65
CA GLU A 253 8.03 0.63 -12.21
C GLU A 253 8.96 0.25 -13.38
N GLU A 254 10.25 0.00 -13.11
CA GLU A 254 11.28 -0.31 -14.11
C GLU A 254 11.15 -1.73 -14.70
N ASP A 255 9.97 -2.09 -15.23
CA ASP A 255 9.70 -3.39 -15.85
C ASP A 255 9.29 -3.24 -17.32
N ARG A 256 9.61 -4.27 -18.12
CA ARG A 256 9.37 -4.37 -19.56
C ARG A 256 7.89 -4.29 -19.96
N TYR A 257 6.98 -4.41 -19.01
CA TYR A 257 5.54 -4.33 -19.24
C TYR A 257 4.94 -2.92 -19.12
N ALA A 258 5.73 -1.89 -18.80
CA ALA A 258 5.27 -0.50 -18.68
C ALA A 258 4.04 -0.40 -17.75
N SER A 259 4.22 -0.88 -16.52
CA SER A 259 3.20 -0.96 -15.47
C SER A 259 3.39 0.12 -14.40
N TRP A 260 2.29 0.45 -13.73
CA TRP A 260 2.32 1.23 -12.50
C TRP A 260 2.87 0.38 -11.35
N SER A 261 3.69 1.00 -10.51
CA SER A 261 4.22 0.40 -9.29
C SER A 261 3.11 -0.12 -8.39
N ARG A 262 3.47 -1.03 -7.47
CA ARG A 262 2.63 -1.35 -6.31
C ARG A 262 2.18 -0.06 -5.61
N PRO A 263 0.89 0.05 -5.20
CA PRO A 263 0.38 1.28 -4.60
C PRO A 263 1.09 1.60 -3.28
N GLN A 264 1.70 2.78 -3.18
CA GLN A 264 2.24 3.29 -1.92
C GLN A 264 1.23 4.20 -1.23
N THR A 265 0.92 3.91 0.03
CA THR A 265 -0.07 4.64 0.81
C THR A 265 0.63 5.61 1.76
N LYS A 266 0.61 6.92 1.46
CA LYS A 266 1.19 7.97 2.33
C LYS A 266 0.10 8.74 3.04
N LEU A 267 0.41 9.37 4.18
CA LEU A 267 -0.57 10.23 4.87
C LEU A 267 -1.02 11.38 3.96
N ALA A 268 -2.32 11.61 3.90
CA ALA A 268 -2.90 12.67 3.07
C ALA A 268 -2.38 14.03 3.54
N ARG A 269 -1.68 14.75 2.65
CA ARG A 269 -1.14 16.06 2.97
C ARG A 269 -2.29 17.08 3.05
N PRO A 270 -2.56 17.71 4.20
CA PRO A 270 -3.67 18.65 4.29
C PRO A 270 -3.36 19.90 3.46
N ILE A 271 -4.34 20.44 2.75
CA ILE A 271 -4.17 21.65 1.91
C ILE A 271 -3.71 22.87 2.71
N SER A 272 -4.00 22.92 4.02
CA SER A 272 -3.49 23.91 4.97
C SER A 272 -1.97 23.83 5.23
N SER A 273 -1.26 22.80 4.75
CA SER A 273 0.21 22.66 4.89
C SER A 273 1.02 23.23 3.71
N VAL A 274 0.36 23.87 2.76
CA VAL A 274 0.99 24.58 1.64
C VAL A 274 0.50 26.02 1.69
N ASP A 275 1.43 26.94 1.93
CA ASP A 275 1.14 28.38 2.03
C ASP A 275 1.39 29.01 0.66
N LEU A 276 0.31 29.49 0.04
CA LEU A 276 0.32 30.26 -1.21
C LEU A 276 -0.04 31.71 -0.87
N ASN A 277 0.02 32.60 -1.86
CA ASN A 277 -0.53 33.94 -1.68
C ASN A 277 -2.06 33.87 -1.48
N GLU A 278 -2.59 34.94 -0.88
CA GLU A 278 -4.01 35.10 -0.58
C GLU A 278 -4.85 35.06 -1.88
N GLY A 279 -5.94 34.30 -1.90
CA GLY A 279 -6.77 34.07 -3.09
C GLY A 279 -6.30 32.96 -4.03
N ASP A 280 -5.00 32.86 -4.36
CA ASP A 280 -4.47 31.86 -5.33
C ASP A 280 -4.89 30.42 -4.98
N LYS A 281 -4.77 30.10 -3.69
CA LYS A 281 -5.13 28.79 -3.12
C LYS A 281 -6.60 28.45 -3.30
N GLU A 282 -7.47 29.42 -3.06
CA GLU A 282 -8.91 29.28 -3.09
C GLU A 282 -9.40 29.17 -4.53
N MET A 283 -8.82 29.95 -5.44
CA MET A 283 -9.04 29.83 -6.88
C MET A 283 -8.75 28.40 -7.38
N ILE A 284 -7.58 27.84 -7.07
CA ILE A 284 -7.18 26.50 -7.53
C ILE A 284 -8.08 25.41 -6.91
N VAL A 285 -8.38 25.50 -5.62
CA VAL A 285 -9.25 24.53 -4.94
C VAL A 285 -10.67 24.60 -5.49
N ASN A 286 -11.24 25.79 -5.71
CA ASN A 286 -12.58 25.94 -6.26
C ASN A 286 -12.66 25.44 -7.71
N ASP A 287 -11.64 25.71 -8.54
CA ASP A 287 -11.59 25.23 -9.93
C ASP A 287 -11.54 23.69 -10.02
N VAL A 288 -10.69 23.05 -9.20
CA VAL A 288 -10.61 21.59 -9.13
C VAL A 288 -11.93 21.01 -8.60
N ALA A 289 -12.56 21.65 -7.62
CA ALA A 289 -13.85 21.23 -7.09
C ALA A 289 -14.97 21.32 -8.14
N GLU A 290 -15.02 22.40 -8.91
CA GLU A 290 -15.96 22.59 -10.02
C GLU A 290 -15.73 21.55 -11.12
N TYR A 291 -14.50 21.32 -11.54
CA TYR A 291 -14.17 20.31 -12.56
C TYR A 291 -14.59 18.87 -12.14
N LEU A 292 -14.38 18.52 -10.87
CA LEU A 292 -14.71 17.18 -10.35
C LEU A 292 -16.22 16.97 -10.13
N ALA A 293 -17.02 18.04 -10.12
CA ALA A 293 -18.46 17.97 -9.87
C ALA A 293 -19.18 17.08 -10.92
N PRO A 294 -20.12 16.20 -10.50
CA PRO A 294 -20.89 15.36 -11.43
C PRO A 294 -21.63 16.13 -12.52
N GLU A 295 -22.09 17.34 -12.21
CA GLU A 295 -22.81 18.25 -13.09
C GLU A 295 -21.90 18.75 -14.21
N THR A 296 -20.67 19.14 -13.88
CA THR A 296 -19.65 19.60 -14.83
C THR A 296 -19.29 18.51 -15.82
N LYS A 297 -19.09 17.26 -15.37
CA LYS A 297 -18.89 16.13 -16.28
C LYS A 297 -20.04 15.97 -17.29
N GLN A 298 -21.29 16.12 -16.85
CA GLN A 298 -22.45 16.06 -17.75
C GLN A 298 -22.49 17.26 -18.71
N TRP A 299 -22.06 18.44 -18.28
CA TRP A 299 -21.98 19.63 -19.11
C TRP A 299 -20.95 19.48 -20.24
N TYR A 300 -19.73 19.02 -19.94
CA TYR A 300 -18.71 18.69 -20.94
C TYR A 300 -19.22 17.71 -22.00
N HIS A 301 -19.81 16.58 -21.56
CA HIS A 301 -20.38 15.59 -22.48
C HIS A 301 -21.54 16.14 -23.34
N LYS A 302 -22.40 17.01 -22.80
CA LYS A 302 -23.49 17.65 -23.57
C LYS A 302 -22.98 18.59 -24.65
N LEU A 303 -21.82 19.22 -24.45
CA LEU A 303 -21.18 20.09 -25.42
C LEU A 303 -20.23 19.36 -26.39
N GLY A 304 -19.98 18.06 -26.18
CA GLY A 304 -19.02 17.30 -26.99
C GLY A 304 -17.56 17.71 -26.77
N ILE A 305 -17.26 18.39 -25.65
CA ILE A 305 -15.91 18.80 -25.29
C ILE A 305 -15.26 17.67 -24.48
N PRO A 306 -14.03 17.22 -24.82
CA PRO A 306 -13.33 16.20 -24.04
C PRO A 306 -13.22 16.60 -22.57
N TYR A 307 -13.65 15.73 -21.66
CA TYR A 307 -13.65 16.01 -20.22
C TYR A 307 -12.22 15.90 -19.67
N ARG A 308 -11.45 16.98 -19.78
CA ARG A 308 -10.08 17.14 -19.30
C ARG A 308 -9.90 18.49 -18.59
N ARG A 309 -8.93 18.57 -17.68
CA ARG A 309 -8.47 19.80 -17.02
C ARG A 309 -6.97 19.73 -16.74
N GLY A 310 -6.23 20.71 -17.23
CA GLY A 310 -4.76 20.78 -17.12
C GLY A 310 -4.27 22.00 -16.33
N TYR A 311 -3.36 21.76 -15.39
CA TYR A 311 -2.72 22.78 -14.56
C TYR A 311 -1.20 22.78 -14.79
N LEU A 312 -0.61 23.97 -14.94
CA LEU A 312 0.84 24.15 -15.03
C LEU A 312 1.34 24.96 -13.83
N PHE A 313 2.06 24.30 -12.93
CA PHE A 313 2.69 24.92 -11.77
C PHE A 313 4.13 25.30 -12.13
N HIS A 314 4.43 26.60 -12.17
CA HIS A 314 5.74 27.11 -12.60
C HIS A 314 6.35 28.06 -11.57
N GLY A 315 7.68 28.15 -11.55
CA GLY A 315 8.44 29.05 -10.69
C GLY A 315 9.69 28.40 -10.09
N PRO A 316 10.48 29.10 -9.27
CA PRO A 316 11.77 28.61 -8.78
C PRO A 316 11.72 27.23 -8.06
N PRO A 317 12.85 26.51 -7.95
CA PRO A 317 12.93 25.35 -7.07
C PRO A 317 12.64 25.74 -5.61
N GLY A 318 12.14 24.80 -4.82
CA GLY A 318 11.82 25.03 -3.39
C GLY A 318 10.52 25.80 -3.09
N THR A 319 9.73 26.20 -4.09
CA THR A 319 8.47 26.94 -3.90
C THR A 319 7.24 26.07 -3.65
N GLY A 320 7.39 24.74 -3.62
CA GLY A 320 6.34 23.82 -3.21
C GLY A 320 5.42 23.30 -4.33
N LYS A 321 5.82 23.36 -5.60
CA LYS A 321 5.04 22.88 -6.77
C LYS A 321 4.46 21.46 -6.58
N SER A 322 5.32 20.45 -6.41
CA SER A 322 4.89 19.06 -6.15
C SER A 322 4.18 18.90 -4.81
N SER A 323 4.54 19.72 -3.82
CA SER A 323 3.88 19.76 -2.50
C SER A 323 2.40 20.18 -2.62
N LEU A 324 2.09 21.13 -3.50
CA LEU A 324 0.73 21.57 -3.81
C LEU A 324 -0.06 20.47 -4.51
N ALA A 325 0.52 19.80 -5.52
CA ALA A 325 -0.11 18.69 -6.22
C ALA A 325 -0.51 17.55 -5.27
N MET A 326 0.41 17.14 -4.38
CA MET A 326 0.13 16.15 -3.33
C MET A 326 -0.96 16.59 -2.35
N ALA A 327 -1.00 17.88 -2.00
CA ALA A 327 -1.99 18.42 -1.08
C ALA A 327 -3.39 18.54 -1.72
N LEU A 328 -3.47 18.86 -3.01
CA LEU A 328 -4.73 18.84 -3.77
C LEU A 328 -5.30 17.43 -3.89
N ALA A 329 -4.46 16.44 -4.23
CA ALA A 329 -4.88 15.04 -4.28
C ALA A 329 -5.43 14.55 -2.92
N GLY A 330 -4.75 14.88 -1.82
CA GLY A 330 -5.22 14.58 -0.47
C GLY A 330 -6.55 15.27 -0.12
N ASN A 331 -6.71 16.54 -0.51
CA ASN A 331 -7.95 17.29 -0.31
C ASN A 331 -9.15 16.69 -1.07
N PHE A 332 -8.93 16.26 -2.30
CA PHE A 332 -9.97 15.71 -3.18
C PHE A 332 -10.08 14.19 -3.16
N LYS A 333 -9.32 13.51 -2.28
CA LYS A 333 -9.33 12.04 -2.11
C LYS A 333 -9.00 11.29 -3.42
N LEU A 334 -8.07 11.85 -4.21
CA LEU A 334 -7.65 11.30 -5.51
C LEU A 334 -6.38 10.46 -5.39
N ASP A 335 -6.29 9.38 -6.16
CA ASP A 335 -5.06 8.62 -6.36
C ASP A 335 -4.07 9.42 -7.22
N ILE A 336 -2.82 9.56 -6.77
CA ILE A 336 -1.74 10.25 -7.50
C ILE A 336 -0.99 9.24 -8.37
N HIS A 337 -0.78 9.60 -9.62
CA HIS A 337 0.09 8.90 -10.56
C HIS A 337 1.23 9.82 -10.95
N VAL A 338 2.43 9.56 -10.43
CA VAL A 338 3.62 10.40 -10.63
C VAL A 338 4.46 9.83 -11.76
N LEU A 339 4.77 10.67 -12.75
CA LEU A 339 5.61 10.35 -13.89
C LEU A 339 6.77 11.35 -13.95
N SER A 340 7.99 10.84 -13.93
CA SER A 340 9.18 11.62 -14.27
C SER A 340 9.58 11.31 -15.71
N LEU A 341 9.66 12.34 -16.53
CA LEU A 341 10.09 12.21 -17.94
C LEU A 341 11.62 12.00 -18.06
N LEU A 342 12.37 12.08 -16.96
CA LEU A 342 13.82 11.87 -16.91
C LEU A 342 14.21 10.40 -16.67
N ASP A 343 13.24 9.51 -16.46
CA ASP A 343 13.47 8.08 -16.35
C ASP A 343 13.93 7.51 -17.71
N LYS A 344 15.02 6.73 -17.69
CA LYS A 344 15.59 6.10 -18.90
C LYS A 344 14.64 5.11 -19.55
N ASN A 345 13.79 4.46 -18.75
CA ASN A 345 12.85 3.43 -19.20
C ASN A 345 11.53 4.05 -19.69
N MET A 346 11.35 5.37 -19.54
CA MET A 346 10.20 6.10 -20.05
C MET A 346 10.42 6.50 -21.51
N ASN A 347 9.54 6.02 -22.39
CA ASN A 347 9.46 6.43 -23.79
C ASN A 347 8.00 6.70 -24.19
N ASP A 348 7.76 7.18 -25.40
CA ASP A 348 6.43 7.55 -25.90
C ASP A 348 5.40 6.42 -25.78
N TYR A 349 5.80 5.18 -26.05
CA TYR A 349 4.92 4.00 -25.93
C TYR A 349 4.58 3.69 -24.48
N THR A 350 5.59 3.66 -23.61
CA THR A 350 5.45 3.44 -22.16
C THR A 350 4.56 4.51 -21.54
N LEU A 351 4.81 5.79 -21.82
CA LEU A 351 4.02 6.93 -21.34
C LEU A 351 2.54 6.81 -21.76
N ASN A 352 2.29 6.55 -23.05
CA ASN A 352 0.93 6.45 -23.58
C ASN A 352 0.18 5.22 -23.00
N ARG A 353 0.88 4.10 -22.79
CA ARG A 353 0.34 2.90 -22.16
C ARG A 353 0.03 3.10 -20.67
N LEU A 354 0.94 3.73 -19.92
CA LEU A 354 0.75 4.07 -18.50
C LEU A 354 -0.50 4.93 -18.34
N ILE A 355 -0.59 6.04 -19.07
CA ILE A 355 -1.76 6.94 -19.03
C ILE A 355 -3.06 6.19 -19.40
N LYS A 356 -3.07 5.41 -20.48
CA LYS A 356 -4.27 4.61 -20.87
C LYS A 356 -4.66 3.51 -19.89
N SER A 357 -3.71 2.98 -19.11
CA SER A 357 -3.99 1.92 -18.13
C SER A 357 -4.58 2.44 -16.81
N MET A 358 -4.58 3.75 -16.58
CA MET A 358 -5.19 4.34 -15.40
C MET A 358 -6.71 4.19 -15.42
N SER A 359 -7.29 3.92 -14.25
CA SER A 359 -8.74 3.78 -14.07
C SER A 359 -9.26 4.75 -13.01
N GLY A 360 -10.55 5.10 -13.09
CA GLY A 360 -11.18 6.04 -12.16
C GLY A 360 -11.00 7.50 -12.57
N ARG A 361 -10.68 8.36 -11.60
CA ARG A 361 -10.43 9.81 -11.78
C ARG A 361 -9.11 10.19 -11.08
N PRO A 362 -7.96 9.76 -11.60
CA PRO A 362 -6.68 10.02 -10.94
C PRO A 362 -6.25 11.49 -11.09
N LEU A 363 -5.33 11.90 -10.21
CA LEU A 363 -4.49 13.06 -10.43
C LEU A 363 -3.16 12.58 -11.04
N VAL A 364 -2.85 13.05 -12.24
CA VAL A 364 -1.59 12.77 -12.95
C VAL A 364 -0.63 13.90 -12.67
N LEU A 365 0.54 13.60 -12.12
CA LEU A 365 1.61 14.56 -11.86
C LEU A 365 2.79 14.27 -12.78
N LEU A 366 3.06 15.19 -13.71
CA LEU A 366 4.28 15.16 -14.52
C LEU A 366 5.30 16.11 -13.88
N GLU A 367 6.42 15.57 -13.39
CA GLU A 367 7.44 16.37 -12.71
C GLU A 367 8.56 16.84 -13.64
N ASP A 368 8.97 18.10 -13.47
CA ASP A 368 10.11 18.76 -14.11
C ASP A 368 10.14 18.59 -15.64
N ILE A 369 9.01 18.93 -16.29
CA ILE A 369 8.81 18.80 -17.75
C ILE A 369 9.79 19.63 -18.60
N ASP A 370 10.39 20.68 -18.02
CA ASP A 370 11.46 21.49 -18.61
C ASP A 370 12.81 20.75 -18.69
N SER A 371 13.06 19.87 -17.73
CA SER A 371 14.32 19.13 -17.64
C SER A 371 14.41 17.99 -18.66
N ALA A 372 13.28 17.50 -19.15
CA ALA A 372 13.19 16.40 -20.12
C ALA A 372 13.73 16.75 -21.52
N GLY A 373 13.98 18.03 -21.82
CA GLY A 373 14.37 18.49 -23.16
C GLY A 373 13.20 18.58 -24.15
N VAL A 374 11.97 18.39 -23.67
CA VAL A 374 10.71 18.36 -24.44
C VAL A 374 10.35 19.69 -25.12
N GLY A 375 11.08 20.78 -24.84
CA GLY A 375 11.00 22.07 -25.55
C GLY A 375 12.33 22.53 -26.15
N ARG A 376 13.25 21.61 -26.46
CA ARG A 376 14.50 21.92 -27.15
C ARG A 376 14.54 21.19 -28.48
N ASP A 377 14.39 21.94 -29.57
CA ASP A 377 14.99 21.58 -30.85
C ASP A 377 16.50 21.49 -30.61
N PHE A 378 17.00 20.26 -30.45
CA PHE A 378 18.40 19.98 -30.68
C PHE A 378 18.55 19.91 -32.20
N ASP A 379 19.28 20.85 -32.80
CA ASP A 379 19.75 20.71 -34.18
C ASP A 379 20.36 19.31 -34.35
N GLU A 380 19.96 18.60 -35.41
CA GLU A 380 20.20 17.14 -35.54
C GLU A 380 21.67 16.76 -35.82
N ASP A 381 22.60 17.72 -35.85
CA ASP A 381 24.03 17.56 -36.21
C ASP A 381 24.92 17.00 -35.07
N ASP A 382 24.36 16.56 -33.95
CA ASP A 382 25.08 15.87 -32.86
C ASP A 382 24.85 14.34 -32.92
N SER A 383 24.73 13.80 -34.15
CA SER A 383 24.59 12.38 -34.46
C SER A 383 25.92 11.73 -34.88
N ASP A 384 26.31 10.69 -34.14
CA ASP A 384 27.19 9.60 -34.57
C ASP A 384 28.59 9.94 -35.12
N ASP A 385 29.47 10.45 -34.25
CA ASP A 385 30.93 10.24 -34.36
C ASP A 385 31.49 9.71 -33.02
N ASP A 386 31.37 8.40 -32.83
CA ASP A 386 32.12 7.65 -31.81
C ASP A 386 33.56 7.41 -32.31
N GLU A 387 34.49 8.30 -31.95
CA GLU A 387 35.90 7.99 -31.60
C GLU A 387 36.69 9.29 -31.35
N SER A 388 36.87 9.65 -30.08
CA SER A 388 37.80 10.71 -29.66
C SER A 388 38.38 10.36 -28.29
N ASP A 389 39.63 9.91 -28.28
CA ASP A 389 40.39 9.41 -27.11
C ASP A 389 40.89 10.56 -26.18
N ASP A 390 40.06 11.60 -26.03
CA ASP A 390 40.35 12.77 -25.22
C ASP A 390 39.59 12.67 -23.89
N GLY A 391 40.31 12.33 -22.81
CA GLY A 391 39.81 12.02 -21.46
C GLY A 391 39.08 13.12 -20.68
N HIS A 392 38.37 14.03 -21.36
CA HIS A 392 37.47 15.00 -20.75
C HIS A 392 36.07 14.42 -20.57
N TRP A 393 35.73 14.08 -19.31
CA TRP A 393 34.39 13.72 -18.86
C TRP A 393 33.37 14.88 -19.04
N ARG A 394 32.96 15.17 -20.28
CA ARG A 394 31.78 15.97 -20.59
C ARG A 394 30.59 15.22 -19.99
N ARG A 395 30.00 15.77 -18.92
CA ARG A 395 28.84 15.20 -18.22
C ARG A 395 27.62 15.23 -19.15
N LYS A 396 27.50 14.23 -20.03
CA LYS A 396 26.44 14.04 -21.03
C LYS A 396 25.10 14.26 -20.32
N GLN A 397 24.36 15.33 -20.66
CA GLN A 397 23.05 15.55 -20.06
C GLN A 397 22.18 14.34 -20.40
N LYS A 398 21.43 13.82 -19.42
CA LYS A 398 20.48 12.73 -19.66
C LYS A 398 19.40 13.26 -20.60
N LYS A 399 19.49 12.98 -21.90
CA LYS A 399 18.38 13.13 -22.84
C LYS A 399 17.26 12.18 -22.38
N SER A 400 16.00 12.63 -22.39
CA SER A 400 14.87 11.73 -22.18
C SER A 400 14.62 10.91 -23.44
N ASN A 401 14.00 9.74 -23.31
CA ASN A 401 13.51 8.94 -24.45
C ASN A 401 12.05 9.27 -24.79
N VAL A 402 11.51 10.36 -24.25
CA VAL A 402 10.15 10.86 -24.49
C VAL A 402 10.21 12.07 -25.42
N THR A 403 9.53 12.00 -26.56
CA THR A 403 9.42 13.14 -27.49
C THR A 403 8.30 14.07 -27.06
N LEU A 404 8.38 15.34 -27.47
CA LEU A 404 7.27 16.29 -27.33
C LEU A 404 5.99 15.74 -27.97
N SER A 405 6.09 15.27 -29.22
CA SER A 405 4.98 14.65 -29.95
C SER A 405 4.36 13.47 -29.19
N GLY A 406 5.17 12.63 -28.54
CA GLY A 406 4.72 11.53 -27.69
C GLY A 406 3.93 12.01 -26.47
N LEU A 407 4.47 12.99 -25.74
CA LEU A 407 3.82 13.60 -24.58
C LEU A 407 2.47 14.25 -24.95
N LEU A 408 2.45 15.05 -26.02
CA LEU A 408 1.24 15.73 -26.51
C LEU A 408 0.16 14.71 -26.92
N ASN A 409 0.54 13.64 -27.62
CA ASN A 409 -0.37 12.56 -27.99
C ASN A 409 -0.86 11.72 -26.80
N ALA A 410 -0.11 11.66 -25.70
CA ALA A 410 -0.51 10.95 -24.49
C ALA A 410 -1.51 11.75 -23.63
N ILE A 411 -1.37 13.09 -23.59
CA ILE A 411 -2.26 14.00 -22.84
C ILE A 411 -3.56 14.28 -23.60
N ASP A 412 -3.46 14.59 -24.89
CA ASP A 412 -4.53 15.21 -25.68
C ASP A 412 -4.78 14.50 -27.03
N GLY A 413 -4.22 13.31 -27.20
CA GLY A 413 -4.53 12.46 -28.36
C GLY A 413 -6.00 12.06 -28.41
N VAL A 414 -6.47 11.69 -29.61
CA VAL A 414 -7.86 11.20 -29.85
C VAL A 414 -8.22 10.01 -28.97
N GLY A 415 -7.24 9.16 -28.61
CA GLY A 415 -7.39 8.04 -27.70
C GLY A 415 -6.86 8.27 -26.28
N ALA A 416 -6.65 9.52 -25.86
CA ALA A 416 -6.25 9.85 -24.49
C ALA A 416 -7.46 9.76 -23.53
N PRO A 417 -7.29 9.26 -22.30
CA PRO A 417 -8.37 9.12 -21.33
C PRO A 417 -8.99 10.46 -20.89
N GLU A 418 -10.20 10.37 -20.34
CA GLU A 418 -10.99 11.52 -19.84
C GLU A 418 -11.27 11.40 -18.34
N GLY A 419 -11.45 12.54 -17.67
CA GLY A 419 -11.80 12.64 -16.25
C GLY A 419 -10.65 12.54 -15.27
N GLN A 420 -9.41 12.54 -15.76
CA GLN A 420 -8.22 12.78 -14.96
C GLN A 420 -8.00 14.28 -14.71
N VAL A 421 -7.31 14.62 -13.63
CA VAL A 421 -6.74 15.95 -13.38
C VAL A 421 -5.27 15.89 -13.75
N LEU A 422 -4.81 16.70 -14.70
CA LEU A 422 -3.39 16.76 -15.07
C LEU A 422 -2.72 17.94 -14.38
N ILE A 423 -1.63 17.70 -13.67
CA ILE A 423 -0.74 18.73 -13.12
C ILE A 423 0.67 18.51 -13.69
N MET A 424 1.25 19.57 -14.24
CA MET A 424 2.63 19.60 -14.72
C MET A 424 3.44 20.58 -13.88
N THR A 425 4.67 20.23 -13.50
CA THR A 425 5.59 21.14 -12.79
C THR A 425 6.79 21.51 -13.66
N THR A 426 7.18 22.79 -13.62
CA THR A 426 8.35 23.32 -14.32
C THR A 426 9.09 24.33 -13.44
N ASN A 427 10.41 24.41 -13.58
CA ASN A 427 11.22 25.47 -12.96
C ASN A 427 11.40 26.67 -13.91
N HIS A 428 11.36 26.41 -15.22
CA HIS A 428 11.58 27.39 -16.28
C HIS A 428 10.39 27.40 -17.26
N LEU A 429 9.46 28.33 -17.06
CA LEU A 429 8.30 28.50 -17.97
C LEU A 429 8.75 28.83 -19.40
N ASP A 430 9.77 29.67 -19.52
CA ASP A 430 10.29 30.21 -20.79
C ASP A 430 11.01 29.17 -21.67
N THR A 431 11.19 27.94 -21.17
CA THR A 431 11.80 26.82 -21.91
C THR A 431 10.79 25.76 -22.35
N LEU A 432 9.49 26.02 -22.17
CA LEU A 432 8.43 25.10 -22.60
C LEU A 432 7.89 25.50 -23.98
N ASP A 433 7.60 24.49 -24.79
CA ASP A 433 7.00 24.65 -26.10
C ASP A 433 5.54 25.16 -26.00
N ASP A 434 5.18 26.16 -26.80
CA ASP A 434 3.85 26.78 -26.84
C ASP A 434 2.72 25.76 -27.15
N ALA A 435 3.01 24.68 -27.87
CA ALA A 435 2.07 23.60 -28.15
C ALA A 435 1.71 22.80 -26.89
N LEU A 436 2.60 22.69 -25.90
CA LEU A 436 2.28 22.07 -24.61
C LEU A 436 1.42 22.98 -23.74
N VAL A 437 1.61 24.30 -23.87
CA VAL A 437 1.02 25.35 -23.03
C VAL A 437 -0.35 25.84 -23.57
N ARG A 438 -0.81 25.29 -24.70
CA ARG A 438 -2.09 25.61 -25.34
C ARG A 438 -3.31 25.16 -24.50
N ALA A 439 -4.40 25.93 -24.55
CA ALA A 439 -5.68 25.60 -23.94
C ALA A 439 -6.19 24.21 -24.38
N GLY A 440 -6.79 23.45 -23.45
CA GLY A 440 -7.11 22.03 -23.60
C GLY A 440 -6.01 21.08 -23.11
N ARG A 441 -4.76 21.57 -23.00
CA ARG A 441 -3.61 20.86 -22.38
C ARG A 441 -3.17 21.52 -21.08
N VAL A 442 -3.12 22.85 -21.09
CA VAL A 442 -2.96 23.71 -19.92
C VAL A 442 -4.06 24.75 -19.94
N ASP A 443 -4.99 24.65 -18.99
CA ASP A 443 -6.10 25.58 -18.84
C ASP A 443 -5.79 26.65 -17.79
N ILE A 444 -5.04 26.28 -16.74
CA ILE A 444 -4.63 27.20 -15.66
C ILE A 444 -3.12 27.14 -15.44
N LYS A 445 -2.49 28.32 -15.43
CA LYS A 445 -1.07 28.50 -15.06
C LYS A 445 -1.02 29.10 -13.66
N VAL A 446 -0.25 28.49 -12.77
CA VAL A 446 -0.04 28.96 -11.38
C VAL A 446 1.43 29.28 -11.19
N LYS A 447 1.74 30.53 -10.86
CA LYS A 447 3.09 30.97 -10.52
C LYS A 447 3.35 30.77 -9.02
N LEU A 448 4.22 29.84 -8.66
CA LEU A 448 4.71 29.66 -7.30
C LEU A 448 6.07 30.34 -7.16
N ASP A 449 6.06 31.58 -6.69
CA ASP A 449 7.24 32.41 -6.49
C ASP A 449 7.89 32.19 -5.09
N TRP A 450 8.99 32.90 -4.83
CA TRP A 450 9.59 33.04 -3.50
C TRP A 450 8.62 33.75 -2.52
N CYS A 451 8.88 33.63 -1.21
CA CYS A 451 7.93 34.03 -0.16
C CYS A 451 7.54 35.52 -0.23
N SER A 452 6.23 35.79 -0.23
CA SER A 452 5.68 37.09 0.17
C SER A 452 5.74 37.31 1.69
N ARG A 453 5.50 38.54 2.16
CA ARG A 453 5.37 38.82 3.61
C ARG A 453 4.22 38.02 4.25
N SER A 454 3.07 37.88 3.58
CA SER A 454 1.96 37.08 4.10
C SER A 454 2.36 35.62 4.24
N GLN A 455 2.87 34.99 3.16
CA GLN A 455 3.34 33.60 3.23
C GLN A 455 4.38 33.40 4.34
N THR A 456 5.31 34.34 4.53
CA THR A 456 6.33 34.27 5.59
C THR A 456 5.71 34.26 6.98
N ARG A 457 4.74 35.16 7.24
CA ARG A 457 3.96 35.20 8.48
C ARG A 457 3.17 33.91 8.70
N ASP A 458 2.52 33.43 7.65
CA ASP A 458 1.60 32.29 7.70
C ASP A 458 2.37 30.95 7.89
N ILE A 459 3.54 30.80 7.26
CA ILE A 459 4.51 29.70 7.52
C ILE A 459 4.94 29.70 8.99
N PHE A 460 5.34 30.86 9.53
CA PHE A 460 5.76 30.99 10.94
C PHE A 460 4.64 30.59 11.90
N LEU A 461 3.44 31.13 11.70
CA LEU A 461 2.26 30.79 12.50
C LEU A 461 1.93 29.30 12.41
N ARG A 462 1.93 28.71 11.20
CA ARG A 462 1.64 27.29 10.98
C ARG A 462 2.62 26.37 11.69
N MET A 463 3.92 26.70 11.70
CA MET A 463 4.94 25.85 12.32
C MET A 463 4.95 25.97 13.85
N TYR A 464 4.81 27.17 14.41
CA TYR A 464 4.84 27.36 15.87
C TYR A 464 3.50 27.05 16.57
N SER A 465 2.34 27.25 15.91
CA SER A 465 1.02 26.92 16.48
C SER A 465 0.77 25.41 16.66
N GLN A 466 1.39 24.55 15.84
CA GLN A 466 1.30 23.09 16.03
C GLN A 466 2.01 22.64 17.30
N ASN A 467 3.15 23.26 17.63
CA ASN A 467 3.88 23.00 18.87
C ASN A 467 3.12 23.53 20.10
N TYR A 468 2.30 24.57 19.94
CA TYR A 468 1.36 25.04 20.97
C TYR A 468 0.30 23.96 21.28
N ARG A 469 -0.39 23.42 20.26
CA ARG A 469 -1.44 22.40 20.47
C ARG A 469 -0.94 21.09 21.08
N ARG A 470 0.28 20.64 20.76
CA ARG A 470 0.85 19.37 21.29
C ARG A 470 1.26 19.40 22.76
N LYS A 471 1.54 20.58 23.34
CA LYS A 471 1.96 20.70 24.75
C LYS A 471 0.82 21.06 25.70
N ALA A 472 -0.31 21.57 25.21
CA ALA A 472 -1.46 21.91 26.07
C ALA A 472 -2.07 20.70 26.81
N THR A 473 -1.76 19.46 26.40
CA THR A 473 -2.21 18.21 27.04
C THR A 473 -1.26 17.68 28.12
N THR A 474 -0.10 18.32 28.33
CA THR A 474 0.91 17.85 29.29
C THR A 474 1.30 19.04 30.18
N GLU A 475 1.19 18.89 31.50
CA GLU A 475 1.36 19.99 32.45
C GLU A 475 2.71 20.74 32.28
N GLY A 476 2.67 22.05 32.01
CA GLY A 476 3.86 22.91 32.11
C GLY A 476 4.02 23.99 31.01
N GLN A 477 3.82 25.25 31.41
CA GLN A 477 4.39 26.47 30.82
C GLN A 477 4.26 26.68 29.29
N HIS A 478 3.20 27.39 28.88
CA HIS A 478 3.19 28.17 27.65
C HIS A 478 3.81 29.55 27.89
N ASN A 479 4.95 29.85 27.26
CA ASN A 479 5.62 31.17 27.39
C ASN A 479 5.04 32.27 26.47
N TYR A 480 4.13 31.94 25.54
CA TYR A 480 3.59 32.88 24.56
C TYR A 480 2.10 32.66 24.35
N SER A 481 1.32 33.75 24.28
CA SER A 481 -0.09 33.73 23.88
C SER A 481 -0.23 33.66 22.34
N GLN A 482 -1.42 33.33 21.83
CA GLN A 482 -1.68 33.36 20.39
C GLN A 482 -1.42 34.75 19.78
N ALA A 483 -1.92 35.82 20.43
CA ALA A 483 -1.67 37.20 20.00
C ALA A 483 -0.16 37.56 19.98
N SER A 484 0.62 37.03 20.93
CA SER A 484 2.08 37.22 20.95
C SER A 484 2.78 36.47 19.80
N LEU A 485 2.27 35.29 19.39
CA LEU A 485 2.74 34.59 18.20
C LEU A 485 2.39 35.34 16.90
N GLU A 486 1.21 35.96 16.82
CA GLU A 486 0.79 36.79 15.69
C GLU A 486 1.66 38.06 15.57
N GLU A 487 1.96 38.73 16.69
CA GLU A 487 2.89 39.87 16.72
C GLU A 487 4.32 39.48 16.33
N MET A 488 4.84 38.36 16.85
CA MET A 488 6.15 37.82 16.46
C MET A 488 6.19 37.44 14.97
N ALA A 489 5.11 36.86 14.43
CA ALA A 489 5.03 36.50 13.02
C ALA A 489 5.07 37.73 12.10
N GLY A 490 4.43 38.85 12.51
CA GLY A 490 4.53 40.13 11.82
C GLY A 490 5.97 40.65 11.77
N LYS A 491 6.62 40.76 12.94
CA LYS A 491 8.02 41.22 13.04
C LYS A 491 9.00 40.29 12.32
N PHE A 492 8.72 38.99 12.28
CA PHE A 492 9.50 38.00 11.54
C PHE A 492 9.39 38.21 10.02
N ALA A 493 8.16 38.44 9.53
CA ALA A 493 7.92 38.75 8.11
C ALA A 493 8.52 40.10 7.68
N GLU A 494 8.56 41.10 8.56
CA GLU A 494 9.20 42.39 8.28
C GLU A 494 10.72 42.30 8.10
N GLN A 495 11.39 41.36 8.77
CA GLN A 495 12.83 41.15 8.64
C GLN A 495 13.23 40.32 7.40
N VAL A 496 12.28 39.59 6.79
CA VAL A 496 12.53 38.79 5.58
C VAL A 496 12.28 39.64 4.34
N PRO A 497 13.27 39.83 3.45
CA PRO A 497 13.05 40.52 2.19
C PRO A 497 12.05 39.75 1.31
N GLU A 498 11.02 40.45 0.84
CA GLU A 498 9.99 39.87 -0.04
C GLU A 498 10.59 39.32 -1.34
N PHE A 499 10.06 38.17 -1.78
CA PHE A 499 10.44 37.52 -3.04
C PHE A 499 11.96 37.37 -3.18
N GLN A 500 12.64 36.96 -2.10
CA GLN A 500 14.08 36.66 -2.09
C GLN A 500 14.45 35.33 -1.40
N ILE A 501 13.54 34.72 -0.63
CA ILE A 501 13.76 33.46 0.09
C ILE A 501 12.67 32.47 -0.31
N SER A 502 13.04 31.22 -0.58
CA SER A 502 12.05 30.18 -0.92
C SER A 502 11.32 29.64 0.33
N PRO A 503 10.07 29.17 0.18
CA PRO A 503 9.34 28.48 1.25
C PRO A 503 10.09 27.30 1.88
N ALA A 504 10.89 26.56 1.10
CA ALA A 504 11.72 25.46 1.60
C ALA A 504 12.82 25.95 2.55
N GLU A 505 13.64 26.92 2.11
CA GLU A 505 14.73 27.47 2.93
C GLU A 505 14.22 28.08 4.24
N LEU A 506 13.07 28.77 4.18
CA LEU A 506 12.43 29.34 5.36
C LEU A 506 11.92 28.25 6.32
N GLN A 507 11.35 27.16 5.81
CA GLN A 507 10.93 26.02 6.62
C GLN A 507 12.13 25.35 7.29
N ASP A 508 13.24 25.14 6.57
CA ASP A 508 14.46 24.55 7.11
C ASP A 508 15.07 25.41 8.24
N PHE A 509 15.11 26.74 8.07
CA PHE A 509 15.55 27.68 9.10
C PHE A 509 14.73 27.58 10.39
N ILE A 510 13.40 27.44 10.25
CA ILE A 510 12.46 27.30 11.37
C ILE A 510 12.55 25.89 12.00
N LEU A 511 12.75 24.83 11.20
CA LEU A 511 12.91 23.46 11.71
C LEU A 511 14.11 23.34 12.66
N MET A 512 15.24 23.98 12.34
CA MET A 512 16.41 24.09 13.23
C MET A 512 16.11 24.84 14.55
N ARG A 513 14.99 25.57 14.63
CA ARG A 513 14.56 26.40 15.77
C ARG A 513 13.15 26.04 16.26
N LYS A 514 12.69 24.81 16.00
CA LYS A 514 11.30 24.34 16.24
C LYS A 514 10.72 24.66 17.63
N SER A 515 11.57 24.69 18.67
CA SER A 515 11.15 24.87 20.07
C SER A 515 11.15 26.32 20.56
N ASN A 516 11.73 27.28 19.83
CA ASN A 516 11.93 28.65 20.32
C ASN A 516 11.66 29.68 19.20
N PRO A 517 10.48 30.34 19.19
CA PRO A 517 10.12 31.33 18.18
C PRO A 517 10.92 32.64 18.31
N GLN A 518 11.28 33.06 19.53
CA GLN A 518 12.08 34.27 19.75
C GLN A 518 13.47 34.11 19.11
N LYS A 519 14.13 32.96 19.30
CA LYS A 519 15.42 32.66 18.65
C LYS A 519 15.33 32.58 17.11
N ALA A 520 14.14 32.36 16.54
CA ALA A 520 13.95 32.51 15.10
C ALA A 520 13.84 33.99 14.70
N LEU A 521 13.09 34.79 15.46
CA LEU A 521 12.95 36.23 15.25
C LEU A 521 14.26 37.01 15.42
N ASP A 522 15.12 36.62 16.36
CA ASP A 522 16.39 37.31 16.62
C ASP A 522 17.44 37.03 15.53
N ASN A 523 17.37 35.86 14.88
CA ASN A 523 18.38 35.37 13.93
C ASN A 523 17.98 35.48 12.45
N ILE A 524 16.71 35.78 12.13
CA ILE A 524 16.21 35.70 10.75
C ILE A 524 16.85 36.74 9.83
N GLY A 525 17.01 37.99 10.27
CA GLY A 525 17.58 39.07 9.45
C GLY A 525 19.02 38.79 9.00
N GLU A 526 19.90 38.37 9.92
CA GLU A 526 21.29 38.00 9.58
C GLU A 526 21.36 36.79 8.64
N TRP A 527 20.54 35.77 8.89
CA TRP A 527 20.49 34.56 8.06
C TRP A 527 19.96 34.87 6.65
N ALA A 528 18.89 35.66 6.54
CA ALA A 528 18.31 36.10 5.28
C ALA A 528 19.36 36.81 4.40
N GLN A 529 20.04 37.82 4.96
CA GLN A 529 21.10 38.55 4.25
C GLN A 529 22.25 37.63 3.83
N LYS A 530 22.64 36.67 4.68
CA LYS A 530 23.68 35.69 4.36
C LYS A 530 23.29 34.81 3.16
N VAL A 531 22.10 34.20 3.19
CA VAL A 531 21.61 33.30 2.12
C VAL A 531 21.48 34.06 0.79
N ILE A 532 20.93 35.27 0.82
CA ILE A 532 20.78 36.13 -0.36
C ILE A 532 22.15 36.47 -0.96
N ARG A 533 23.15 36.80 -0.12
CA ARG A 533 24.52 37.08 -0.59
C ARG A 533 25.18 35.84 -1.20
N GLU A 534 25.15 34.70 -0.51
CA GLU A 534 25.76 33.45 -0.97
C GLU A 534 25.13 32.98 -2.31
N ARG A 535 23.80 33.12 -2.46
CA ARG A 535 23.12 32.84 -3.74
C ARG A 535 23.57 33.79 -4.85
N ARG A 536 23.64 35.10 -4.61
CA ARG A 536 24.06 36.08 -5.62
C ARG A 536 25.50 35.84 -6.07
N GLU A 537 26.40 35.52 -5.14
CA GLU A 537 27.79 35.17 -5.43
C GLU A 537 27.86 33.89 -6.30
N ALA A 538 27.07 32.86 -5.98
CA ALA A 538 26.97 31.63 -6.78
C ALA A 538 26.37 31.86 -8.18
N GLU A 539 25.35 32.72 -8.31
CA GLU A 539 24.76 33.12 -9.60
C GLU A 539 25.76 33.89 -10.47
N GLU A 540 26.50 34.82 -9.88
CA GLU A 540 27.58 35.53 -10.57
C GLU A 540 28.70 34.59 -11.03
N GLU A 541 29.10 33.63 -10.20
CA GLU A 541 30.06 32.59 -10.60
C GLU A 541 29.52 31.71 -11.73
N ALA A 542 28.26 31.28 -11.66
CA ALA A 542 27.63 30.48 -12.69
C ALA A 542 27.54 31.25 -14.01
N ALA A 543 27.21 32.55 -13.97
CA ALA A 543 27.22 33.43 -15.14
C ALA A 543 28.63 33.62 -15.72
N LYS A 544 29.66 33.80 -14.87
CA LYS A 544 31.07 33.86 -15.28
C LYS A 544 31.52 32.54 -15.94
N LYS A 545 31.12 31.38 -15.39
CA LYS A 545 31.37 30.04 -15.95
C LYS A 545 30.65 29.83 -17.30
N LYS A 546 29.37 30.20 -17.41
CA LYS A 546 28.61 30.17 -18.69
C LYS A 546 29.25 31.04 -19.77
N LYS A 547 29.65 32.28 -19.45
CA LYS A 547 30.34 33.17 -20.40
C LYS A 547 31.71 32.63 -20.85
N LYS A 548 32.49 32.04 -19.94
CA LYS A 548 33.76 31.36 -20.29
C LYS A 548 33.54 30.15 -21.19
N ASN A 549 32.54 29.32 -20.91
CA ASN A 549 32.21 28.15 -21.74
C ASN A 549 31.69 28.56 -23.12
N LYS A 550 30.84 29.60 -23.21
CA LYS A 550 30.40 30.12 -24.51
C LYS A 550 31.60 30.62 -25.32
N LYS A 551 32.44 31.49 -24.75
CA LYS A 551 33.64 31.96 -25.45
C LYS A 551 34.57 30.81 -25.87
N LYS A 552 34.72 29.74 -25.07
CA LYS A 552 35.56 28.58 -25.43
C LYS A 552 34.93 27.65 -26.50
N ASN A 553 33.62 27.76 -26.75
CA ASN A 553 32.98 27.15 -27.93
C ASN A 553 33.16 28.08 -29.14
N ASP A 554 32.88 29.39 -28.98
CA ASP A 554 33.06 30.39 -30.04
C ASP A 554 34.53 30.39 -30.57
N ASP A 555 35.53 30.40 -29.67
CA ASP A 555 36.98 30.30 -29.97
C ASP A 555 37.39 28.91 -30.57
N LYS A 556 36.47 27.93 -30.62
CA LYS A 556 36.66 26.61 -31.28
C LYS A 556 36.00 26.51 -32.66
N GLU A 557 35.11 27.44 -32.97
CA GLU A 557 34.39 27.52 -34.26
C GLU A 557 35.02 28.54 -35.22
N GLU A 558 36.02 29.32 -34.78
CA GLU A 558 36.88 30.08 -35.70
C GLU A 558 37.73 29.13 -36.56
N PRO A 559 37.62 29.17 -37.91
CA PRO A 559 38.45 28.36 -38.78
C PRO A 559 39.89 28.89 -38.75
N SER A 560 40.86 27.99 -38.61
CA SER A 560 42.27 28.34 -38.63
C SER A 560 42.72 28.80 -40.02
N GLU A 561 42.75 30.12 -40.24
CA GLU A 561 43.50 30.75 -41.35
C GLU A 561 45.01 30.54 -41.15
N ASN A 562 45.49 29.32 -41.41
CA ASN A 562 46.89 28.95 -41.65
C ASN A 562 46.95 27.54 -42.27
N GLY A 563 46.33 27.39 -43.46
CA GLY A 563 46.42 26.19 -44.29
C GLY A 563 46.97 26.54 -45.67
N ASP A 564 48.17 26.04 -45.98
CA ASP A 564 48.81 26.24 -47.28
C ASP A 564 47.99 25.63 -48.43
N GLY A 565 47.99 26.31 -49.58
CA GLY A 565 47.05 26.07 -50.66
C GLY A 565 47.39 24.87 -51.53
N SER A 566 46.77 23.71 -51.27
CA SER A 566 46.59 22.69 -52.32
C SER A 566 45.20 22.05 -52.26
N ARG A 567 44.29 22.53 -53.12
CA ARG A 567 43.07 21.79 -53.45
C ARG A 567 43.46 20.63 -54.37
N THR A 568 43.46 19.41 -53.83
CA THR A 568 43.46 18.21 -54.68
C THR A 568 42.14 18.17 -55.48
N PRO A 569 42.18 17.97 -56.81
CA PRO A 569 40.96 17.79 -57.58
C PRO A 569 40.31 16.44 -57.24
N PRO A 570 38.99 16.29 -57.40
CA PRO A 570 38.32 15.01 -57.19
C PRO A 570 38.88 13.93 -58.13
N PRO A 571 38.94 12.65 -57.68
CA PRO A 571 39.58 11.58 -58.44
C PRO A 571 38.89 11.34 -59.78
N THR A 572 39.69 10.98 -60.78
CA THR A 572 39.24 10.77 -62.14
C THR A 572 38.46 9.46 -62.30
N PHE A 573 37.62 9.39 -63.33
CA PHE A 573 36.78 8.22 -63.62
C PHE A 573 37.59 6.91 -63.80
N GLU A 574 38.86 7.02 -64.23
CA GLU A 574 39.78 5.90 -64.38
C GLU A 574 40.28 5.34 -63.02
N GLU A 575 40.46 6.19 -62.01
CA GLU A 575 40.83 5.76 -60.65
C GLU A 575 39.66 5.05 -59.94
N VAL A 576 38.44 5.55 -60.13
CA VAL A 576 37.21 4.91 -59.59
C VAL A 576 36.93 3.57 -60.27
N THR A 577 37.23 3.43 -61.57
CA THR A 577 37.09 2.14 -62.27
C THR A 577 38.22 1.17 -61.97
N ALA A 578 39.44 1.66 -61.69
CA ALA A 578 40.54 0.83 -61.18
C ALA A 578 40.14 0.15 -59.85
N GLN A 579 39.59 0.90 -58.89
CA GLN A 579 39.12 0.35 -57.60
C GLN A 579 38.00 -0.68 -57.76
N LYS A 580 37.04 -0.46 -58.68
CA LYS A 580 36.02 -1.48 -59.01
C LYS A 580 36.65 -2.76 -59.57
N SER A 581 37.72 -2.68 -60.35
CA SER A 581 38.42 -3.85 -60.87
C SER A 581 39.06 -4.69 -59.75
N THR A 582 39.59 -4.05 -58.71
CA THR A 582 40.16 -4.72 -57.53
C THR A 582 39.07 -5.38 -56.69
N LEU A 583 37.93 -4.71 -56.49
CA LEU A 583 36.78 -5.27 -55.78
C LEU A 583 36.20 -6.51 -56.48
N ILE A 584 36.06 -6.46 -57.81
CA ILE A 584 35.62 -7.62 -58.62
C ILE A 584 36.65 -8.75 -58.59
N ARG A 585 37.95 -8.44 -58.57
CA ARG A 585 39.03 -9.43 -58.46
C ARG A 585 39.06 -10.09 -57.06
N TRP A 586 38.73 -9.34 -56.01
CA TRP A 586 38.57 -9.86 -54.66
C TRP A 586 37.33 -10.76 -54.53
N LEU A 587 36.16 -10.31 -55.02
CA LEU A 587 34.93 -11.10 -55.05
C LEU A 587 35.08 -12.41 -55.84
N LYS A 588 35.73 -12.39 -57.01
CA LYS A 588 36.03 -13.62 -57.78
C LYS A 588 36.97 -14.58 -57.03
N LYS A 589 37.85 -14.07 -56.16
CA LYS A 589 38.74 -14.89 -55.34
C LYS A 589 38.00 -15.50 -54.14
N PHE A 590 36.96 -14.83 -53.62
CA PHE A 590 36.11 -15.34 -52.56
C PHE A 590 35.15 -16.44 -53.07
N VAL A 591 34.44 -16.18 -54.18
CA VAL A 591 33.43 -17.11 -54.73
C VAL A 591 34.02 -18.41 -55.30
N MET A 592 35.31 -18.43 -55.71
CA MET A 592 35.97 -19.69 -56.13
C MET A 592 36.48 -20.58 -54.97
N VAL A 593 36.38 -20.14 -53.72
CA VAL A 593 36.77 -20.97 -52.56
C VAL A 593 35.61 -21.86 -52.07
N GLU A 594 34.35 -21.48 -52.31
CA GLU A 594 33.16 -22.24 -51.86
C GLU A 594 32.69 -23.37 -52.80
N TYR A 595 33.38 -23.63 -53.91
CA TYR A 595 33.06 -24.73 -54.86
C TYR A 595 34.16 -25.82 -54.96
N SER A 596 35.01 -25.92 -53.93
CA SER A 596 36.01 -26.98 -53.79
C SER A 596 36.01 -27.55 -52.36
N SER A 597 34.88 -28.07 -51.91
CA SER A 597 34.71 -28.91 -50.71
C SER A 597 33.52 -29.84 -50.90
#